data_AF-A0A832CHY5-F1
#
_entry.id   AF-A0A832CHY5-F1
#
_cell.length_a   1.000
_cell.length_b   1.000
_cell.length_c   1.000
_cell.angle_alpha   90.00
_cell.angle_beta   90.00
_cell.angle_gamma   90.00
#
_symmetry.space_group_name_H-M   'P 1'
#
loop_
_entity.id
_entity.type
_entity.pdbx_description
1 polymer ?
#
loop_
_entity_poly.entity_id
_entity_poly.type
_entity_poly.pdbx_seq_one_letter_code
_entity_poly.pdbx_strand_id
1 'polypeptide(L)' 'MAIKINGKDVQVNGEKTILQLARENGIYIPTLCYLEKVLP' A
#
# COMPACT_ATOMS: atom_id res chain seq x y z
N MET A 1 -3.13 -9.37 10.31
CA MET A 1 -2.72 -10.41 9.34
C MET A 1 -1.49 -9.88 8.62
N ALA A 2 -0.40 -10.64 8.49
CA ALA A 2 0.82 -10.15 7.85
C ALA A 2 0.89 -10.62 6.40
N ILE A 3 1.26 -9.71 5.48
CA ILE A 3 1.55 -10.04 4.07
C ILE A 3 2.98 -9.65 3.75
N LYS A 4 3.59 -10.31 2.76
CA LYS A 4 4.95 -9.98 2.32
C LYS A 4 4.91 -9.00 1.16
N ILE A 5 5.54 -7.83 1.30
CA ILE A 5 5.76 -6.85 0.23
C ILE A 5 7.28 -6.70 0.06
N ASN A 6 7.82 -7.00 -1.13
CA ASN A 6 9.27 -7.00 -1.41
C ASN A 6 10.09 -7.82 -0.39
N GLY A 7 9.56 -8.96 0.05
CA GLY A 7 10.20 -9.83 1.05
C GLY A 7 10.11 -9.33 2.50
N LYS A 8 9.59 -8.12 2.74
CA LYS A 8 9.33 -7.59 4.10
C LYS A 8 7.95 -8.02 4.57
N ASP A 9 7.85 -8.50 5.80
CA ASP A 9 6.57 -8.78 6.44
C ASP A 9 5.91 -7.48 6.89
N VAL A 10 4.70 -7.24 6.40
CA VAL A 10 3.93 -6.01 6.63
C VAL A 10 2.58 -6.35 7.25
N GLN A 11 2.23 -5.67 8.32
CA GLN A 11 0.95 -5.88 9.03
C GLN A 11 -0.20 -5.20 8.29
N VAL A 12 -1.20 -5.98 7.91
CA VAL A 12 -2.41 -5.52 7.21
C VAL A 12 -3.56 -5.37 8.20
N ASN A 13 -4.21 -4.22 8.13
CA ASN A 13 -5.60 -4.04 8.57
C ASN A 13 -6.48 -4.15 7.32
N GLY A 14 -7.54 -4.97 7.36
CA GLY A 14 -8.35 -5.35 6.18
C GLY A 14 -9.06 -4.20 5.46
N GLU A 15 -9.01 -3.00 6.01
CA GLU A 15 -9.59 -1.77 5.46
C GLU A 15 -8.61 -0.99 4.55
N LYS A 16 -7.31 -1.33 4.59
CA LYS A 16 -6.26 -0.61 3.83
C LYS A 16 -5.93 -1.31 2.52
N THR A 17 -5.68 -0.50 1.49
CA THR A 17 -5.18 -0.99 0.20
C THR A 17 -3.69 -1.32 0.26
N ILE A 18 -3.23 -2.18 -0.65
CA ILE A 18 -1.80 -2.54 -0.79
C ILE A 18 -0.94 -1.29 -1.01
N LEU A 19 -1.45 -0.31 -1.76
CA LEU A 19 -0.72 0.92 -2.07
C LEU A 19 -0.52 1.81 -0.83
N GLN A 20 -1.56 1.97 -0.02
CA GLN A 20 -1.47 2.71 1.24
C GLN A 20 -0.49 2.02 2.19
N LEU A 21 -0.60 0.70 2.29
CA LEU A 21 0.24 -0.09 3.17
C LEU A 21 1.72 -0.05 2.76
N ALA A 22 2.00 -0.12 1.45
CA ALA A 22 3.34 0.01 0.92
C ALA A 22 3.94 1.39 1.27
N ARG A 23 3.19 2.48 1.07
CA ARG A 23 3.63 3.85 1.40
C ARG A 23 3.93 4.02 2.89
N GLU A 24 3.07 3.52 3.78
CA GLU A 24 3.29 3.55 5.23
C GLU A 24 4.56 2.81 5.67
N ASN A 25 4.97 1.79 4.90
CA ASN A 25 6.16 0.98 5.17
C ASN A 25 7.38 1.41 4.35
N GLY A 26 7.35 2.60 3.75
CA GLY A 26 8.46 3.17 2.98
C GLY A 26 8.72 2.47 1.65
N ILE A 27 7.75 1.72 1.14
CA ILE A 27 7.81 1.04 -0.16
C ILE A 27 7.09 1.90 -1.19
N TYR A 28 7.86 2.48 -2.10
CA TYR A 28 7.31 3.27 -3.19
C TYR A 28 6.81 2.37 -4.32
N ILE A 29 5.51 2.44 -4.60
CA ILE A 29 4.89 1.82 -5.78
C ILE A 29 4.54 2.98 -6.73
N PRO A 30 5.17 3.05 -7.92
CA PRO A 30 4.88 4.10 -8.88
C PRO A 30 3.45 3.96 -9.39
N THR A 31 2.71 5.05 -9.41
CA THR A 31 1.34 5.08 -9.89
C THR A 31 1.14 6.25 -10.84
N LEU A 32 0.68 5.96 -12.06
CA LEU A 32 0.40 6.99 -13.07
C LEU A 32 -1.03 7.54 -12.95
N CYS A 33 -2.00 6.65 -12.69
CA CYS A 33 -3.44 6.99 -12.69
C CYS A 33 -4.07 7.04 -11.30
N TYR A 34 -3.33 6.67 -10.25
CA TYR A 34 -3.84 6.74 -8.88
C TYR A 34 -3.52 8.11 -8.28
N LEU A 35 -4.56 8.83 -7.89
CA LEU A 35 -4.47 10.13 -7.24
C LEU A 35 -5.25 10.06 -5.91
N GLU A 36 -4.59 10.34 -4.78
CA GLU A 36 -5.10 10.06 -3.42
C GLU A 36 -6.37 10.83 -3.02
N LYS A 37 -6.77 11.82 -3.81
CA LYS A 37 -7.88 12.74 -3.50
C LYS A 37 -8.90 12.87 -4.64
N VAL A 38 -8.80 12.02 -5.66
CA VAL A 38 -9.91 11.86 -6.61
C VAL A 38 -10.72 10.65 -6.18
N LEU A 39 -11.99 10.89 -5.92
CA LEU A 39 -12.95 9.80 -5.96
C LEU A 39 -13.08 9.39 -7.43
N PRO A 40 -13.22 8.09 -7.73
CA PRO A 40 -13.41 7.60 -9.10
C PRO A 40 -14.60 8.28 -9.79
#